data_AF-A0AAN4EWI2-F1
#
_entry.id   AF-A0AAN4EWI2-F1
#
_cell.length_a   1.000
_cell.length_b   1.000
_cell.length_c   1.000
_cell.angle_alpha   90.00
_cell.angle_beta   90.00
_cell.angle_gamma   90.00
#
_symmetry.space_group_name_H-M   'P 1'
#
loop_
_entity.id
_entity.type
_entity.pdbx_description
1 polymer ?
#
loop_
_entity_poly.entity_id
_entity_poly.type
_entity_poly.pdbx_seq_one_letter_code
_entity_poly.pdbx_strand_id
1 'polypeptide(L)'
;MKTTSVFWQPALQAPGEIVQGLDDIWQAIQIILRTPRGSDPHRPEFGSNLHLYIDWPVERAIPHVVRESVDAIRRWEPRCQLTSVKPAVDGEHLTLRVSWKGSDGQPRTQELLWR
;
A
#
# COMPACT_ATOMS: atom_id res chain seq x y z
N MET A 1 -0.59 26.28 3.92
CA MET A 1 -0.91 25.33 2.82
C MET A 1 -2.40 25.39 2.54
N LYS A 2 -2.80 25.44 1.27
CA LYS A 2 -4.22 25.40 0.87
C LYS A 2 -4.52 24.00 0.30
N THR A 3 -5.58 23.36 0.79
CA THR A 3 -6.04 22.05 0.32
C THR A 3 -7.17 22.24 -0.69
N THR A 4 -7.06 21.63 -1.87
CA THR A 4 -8.11 21.68 -2.91
C THR A 4 -9.00 20.44 -2.86
N SER A 5 -8.47 19.32 -2.35
CA SER A 5 -9.20 18.06 -2.13
C SER A 5 -9.73 17.95 -0.70
N VAL A 6 -10.88 17.27 -0.54
CA VAL A 6 -11.42 16.84 0.77
C VAL A 6 -10.46 15.87 1.47
N PHE A 7 -9.86 14.96 0.69
CA PHE A 7 -8.90 13.98 1.19
C PHE A 7 -7.47 14.46 0.95
N TRP A 8 -6.69 14.57 2.02
CA TRP A 8 -5.30 14.97 2.03
C TRP A 8 -4.58 14.43 3.27
N GLN A 9 -3.26 14.31 3.19
CA GLN A 9 -2.39 13.96 4.31
C GLN A 9 -0.97 14.55 4.13
N PRO A 10 -0.17 14.67 5.20
CA PRO A 10 1.24 15.08 5.09
C PRO A 10 2.05 14.10 4.24
N ALA A 11 2.94 14.60 3.37
CA ALA A 11 3.75 13.73 2.52
C ALA A 11 4.80 12.95 3.33
N LEU A 12 4.90 11.63 3.14
CA LEU A 12 5.80 10.77 3.94
C LEU A 12 7.30 11.08 3.76
N GLN A 13 7.71 11.53 2.58
CA GLN A 13 9.13 11.75 2.23
C GLN A 13 9.44 13.20 1.85
N ALA A 14 8.52 14.13 2.12
CA ALA A 14 8.67 15.55 1.83
C ALA A 14 8.07 16.38 2.98
N PRO A 15 8.84 16.61 4.07
CA PRO A 15 8.36 17.35 5.23
C PRO A 15 7.88 18.76 4.84
N GLY A 16 6.68 19.13 5.31
CA GLY A 16 6.07 20.41 4.96
C GLY A 16 5.31 20.40 3.63
N GLU A 17 5.27 19.27 2.92
CA GLU A 17 4.40 19.03 1.77
C GLU A 17 3.18 18.16 2.14
N ILE A 18 2.15 18.20 1.28
CA ILE A 18 0.92 17.40 1.44
C ILE A 18 0.64 16.67 0.14
N VAL A 19 0.11 15.46 0.26
CA VAL A 19 -0.49 14.73 -0.85
C VAL A 19 -2.00 14.86 -0.78
N GLN A 20 -2.67 14.84 -1.93
CA GLN A 20 -4.11 15.10 -2.03
C GLN A 20 -4.76 14.17 -3.06
N GLY A 21 -6.05 13.90 -2.88
CA GLY A 21 -6.87 13.20 -3.87
C GLY A 21 -6.34 11.80 -4.17
N LEU A 22 -5.88 11.57 -5.40
CA LEU A 22 -5.39 10.26 -5.84
C LEU A 22 -4.01 9.91 -5.26
N ASP A 23 -3.16 10.91 -5.02
CA ASP A 23 -1.84 10.71 -4.41
C ASP A 23 -1.99 10.38 -2.92
N ASP A 24 -3.01 10.94 -2.27
CA ASP A 24 -3.41 10.56 -0.92
C ASP A 24 -3.83 9.08 -0.83
N ILE A 25 -4.60 8.57 -1.81
CA ILE A 25 -4.96 7.15 -1.87
C ILE A 25 -3.73 6.27 -2.01
N TRP A 26 -2.80 6.64 -2.89
CA TRP A 26 -1.56 5.87 -3.04
C TRP A 26 -0.75 5.86 -1.75
N GLN A 27 -0.57 7.02 -1.12
CA GLN A 27 0.17 7.09 0.14
C GLN A 27 -0.51 6.29 1.25
N ALA A 28 -1.85 6.29 1.32
CA ALA A 28 -2.60 5.46 2.24
C ALA A 28 -2.34 3.95 2.01
N ILE A 29 -2.30 3.48 0.76
CA ILE A 29 -1.91 2.10 0.42
C ILE A 29 -0.50 1.80 0.96
N GLN A 30 0.46 2.69 0.78
CA GLN A 30 1.82 2.51 1.28
C GLN A 30 1.84 2.39 2.81
N ILE A 31 1.08 3.23 3.52
CA ILE A 31 0.96 3.19 4.98
C ILE A 31 0.35 1.85 5.43
N ILE A 32 -0.73 1.41 4.80
CA ILE A 32 -1.41 0.13 5.12
C ILE A 32 -0.42 -1.04 5.00
N LEU A 33 0.30 -1.14 3.87
CA LEU A 33 1.22 -2.25 3.62
C LEU A 33 2.49 -2.20 4.48
N ARG A 34 2.93 -1.01 4.89
CA ARG A 34 4.15 -0.85 5.71
C ARG A 34 3.89 -0.91 7.21
N THR A 35 2.64 -0.79 7.66
CA THR A 35 2.29 -0.85 9.08
C THR A 35 2.09 -2.31 9.51
N PRO A 36 2.88 -2.85 10.46
CA PRO A 36 2.64 -4.18 10.99
C PRO A 36 1.29 -4.25 11.71
N ARG A 37 0.48 -5.26 11.38
CA ARG A 37 -0.77 -5.49 12.12
C ARG A 37 -0.49 -5.68 13.62
N GLY A 38 -1.26 -5.01 14.46
CA GLY A 38 -1.09 -4.97 15.92
C GLY A 38 -0.21 -3.83 16.44
N SER A 39 0.48 -3.08 15.57
CA SER A 39 1.36 -1.99 16.01
C SER A 39 0.63 -0.70 16.39
N ASP A 40 -0.62 -0.52 15.95
CA ASP A 40 -1.48 0.61 16.33
C ASP A 40 -2.34 0.21 17.54
N PRO A 41 -2.08 0.76 18.75
CA PRO A 41 -2.82 0.40 19.96
C PRO A 41 -4.32 0.68 19.88
N HIS A 42 -4.71 1.71 19.10
CA HIS A 42 -6.11 2.11 18.96
C HIS A 42 -6.81 1.35 17.83
N ARG A 43 -6.04 0.77 16.90
CA ARG A 43 -6.55 -0.05 15.80
C ARG A 43 -5.69 -1.31 15.62
N PRO A 44 -5.75 -2.28 16.55
CA PRO A 44 -4.88 -3.46 16.50
C PRO A 44 -5.00 -4.28 15.20
N GLU A 45 -6.13 -4.18 14.51
CA GLU A 45 -6.40 -4.86 13.26
C GLU A 45 -5.86 -4.14 12.01
N PHE A 46 -5.44 -2.88 12.15
CA PHE A 46 -4.95 -2.06 11.04
C PHE A 46 -3.56 -2.49 10.58
N GLY A 47 -3.31 -2.35 9.28
CA GLY A 47 -2.03 -2.68 8.66
C GLY A 47 -2.05 -4.02 7.96
N SER A 48 -0.89 -4.66 7.89
CA SER A 48 -0.68 -5.95 7.21
C SER A 48 0.31 -6.86 7.94
N ASN A 49 0.20 -8.16 7.67
CA ASN A 49 1.13 -9.18 8.14
C ASN A 49 2.34 -9.38 7.22
N LEU A 50 2.62 -8.45 6.30
CA LEU A 50 3.71 -8.60 5.34
C LEU A 50 5.08 -8.80 6.00
N HIS A 51 5.31 -8.14 7.14
CA HIS A 51 6.54 -8.26 7.92
C HIS A 51 6.87 -9.70 8.37
N LEU A 52 5.88 -10.59 8.50
CA LEU A 52 6.10 -11.99 8.90
C LEU A 52 6.81 -12.84 7.83
N TYR A 53 6.87 -12.36 6.59
CA TYR A 53 7.43 -13.09 5.45
C TYR A 53 8.80 -12.55 5.00
N ILE A 54 9.36 -11.55 5.68
CA ILE A 54 10.60 -10.88 5.23
C ILE A 54 11.79 -11.85 5.13
N ASP A 55 11.89 -12.79 6.07
CA ASP A 55 12.98 -13.78 6.13
C ASP A 55 12.68 -15.07 5.35
N TRP A 56 11.51 -15.16 4.70
CA TRP A 56 11.16 -16.33 3.91
C TRP A 56 11.89 -16.30 2.55
N PRO A 57 12.26 -17.46 1.98
CA PRO A 57 12.73 -17.54 0.59
C PRO A 57 11.72 -16.86 -0.35
N VAL A 58 12.20 -16.04 -1.31
CA VAL A 58 11.35 -15.16 -2.15
C VAL A 58 10.19 -15.93 -2.77
N GLU A 59 10.50 -17.07 -3.39
CA GLU A 59 9.52 -17.91 -4.08
C GLU A 59 8.41 -18.40 -3.16
N ARG A 60 8.73 -18.65 -1.88
CA ARG A 60 7.75 -19.08 -0.88
C ARG A 60 6.96 -17.91 -0.30
N ALA A 61 7.57 -16.73 -0.18
CA ALA A 61 6.94 -15.54 0.36
C ALA A 61 5.87 -14.95 -0.58
N ILE A 62 6.13 -14.95 -1.90
CA ILE A 62 5.28 -14.30 -2.91
C ILE A 62 3.78 -14.55 -2.75
N PRO A 63 3.27 -15.80 -2.70
CA PRO A 63 1.82 -16.03 -2.63
C PRO A 63 1.20 -15.45 -1.35
N HIS A 64 1.93 -15.49 -0.23
CA HIS A 64 1.46 -14.92 1.04
C HIS A 64 1.45 -13.40 1.00
N VAL A 65 2.53 -12.79 0.49
CA VAL A 65 2.67 -11.34 0.36
C VAL A 65 1.59 -10.77 -0.56
N VAL A 66 1.34 -11.40 -1.70
CA VAL A 66 0.31 -10.97 -2.64
C VAL A 66 -1.08 -11.07 -2.01
N ARG A 67 -1.40 -12.20 -1.38
CA ARG A 67 -2.70 -12.40 -0.71
C ARG A 67 -2.93 -11.36 0.38
N GLU A 68 -1.97 -11.21 1.29
CA GLU A 68 -2.07 -10.26 2.40
C GLU A 68 -2.19 -8.82 1.90
N SER A 69 -1.45 -8.45 0.84
CA SER A 69 -1.57 -7.12 0.23
C SER A 69 -2.96 -6.86 -0.33
N VAL A 70 -3.54 -7.83 -1.04
CA VAL A 70 -4.90 -7.74 -1.59
C VAL A 70 -5.92 -7.58 -0.47
N ASP A 71 -5.84 -8.41 0.56
CA ASP A 71 -6.78 -8.41 1.69
C ASP A 71 -6.69 -7.10 2.49
N ALA A 72 -5.48 -6.63 2.80
CA ALA A 72 -5.26 -5.40 3.54
C ALA A 72 -5.73 -4.15 2.77
N ILE A 73 -5.39 -4.03 1.48
CA ILE A 73 -5.82 -2.88 0.65
C ILE A 73 -7.35 -2.85 0.52
N ARG A 74 -7.98 -3.99 0.21
CA ARG A 74 -9.45 -4.06 0.07
C ARG A 74 -10.19 -3.73 1.37
N ARG A 75 -9.62 -4.12 2.52
CA ARG A 75 -10.21 -3.84 3.84
C ARG A 75 -10.08 -2.38 4.23
N TRP A 76 -8.93 -1.76 3.99
CA TRP A 76 -8.58 -0.47 4.57
C TRP A 76 -8.64 0.73 3.61
N GLU A 77 -8.62 0.51 2.29
CA GLU A 77 -8.69 1.58 1.29
C GLU A 77 -9.89 1.42 0.33
N PRO A 78 -11.14 1.64 0.80
CA PRO A 78 -12.35 1.44 0.01
C PRO A 78 -12.52 2.49 -1.11
N ARG A 79 -11.74 3.58 -1.09
CA ARG A 79 -11.81 4.63 -2.11
C ARG A 79 -11.17 4.19 -3.43
N CYS A 80 -10.34 3.14 -3.40
CA CYS A 80 -9.75 2.55 -4.58
C CYS A 80 -10.38 1.20 -4.92
N GLN A 81 -10.61 0.95 -6.20
CA GLN A 81 -10.92 -0.38 -6.71
C GLN A 81 -9.62 -1.09 -7.08
N LEU A 82 -9.14 -1.95 -6.17
CA LEU A 82 -7.97 -2.77 -6.43
C LEU A 82 -8.24 -3.76 -7.56
N THR A 83 -7.45 -3.68 -8.62
CA THR A 83 -7.56 -4.53 -9.81
C THR A 83 -6.57 -5.69 -9.77
N SER A 84 -5.33 -5.46 -9.36
CA SER A 84 -4.26 -6.48 -9.36
C SER A 84 -3.12 -6.10 -8.42
N VAL A 85 -2.45 -7.11 -7.85
CA VAL A 85 -1.14 -6.99 -7.21
C VAL A 85 -0.22 -8.01 -7.86
N LYS A 86 0.85 -7.57 -8.51
CA LYS A 86 1.82 -8.45 -9.17
C LYS A 86 3.20 -8.31 -8.53
N PRO A 87 3.86 -9.42 -8.16
CA PRO A 87 5.24 -9.39 -7.70
C PRO A 87 6.18 -9.15 -8.89
N ALA A 88 7.26 -8.41 -8.66
CA ALA A 88 8.40 -8.29 -9.55
C ALA A 88 9.66 -8.52 -8.71
N VAL A 89 10.41 -9.58 -9.03
CA VAL A 89 11.62 -9.96 -8.31
C VAL A 89 12.83 -9.49 -9.08
N ASP A 90 13.75 -8.82 -8.40
CA ASP A 90 15.06 -8.43 -8.92
C ASP A 90 16.14 -8.77 -7.88
N GLY A 91 16.84 -9.89 -8.09
CA GLY A 91 17.77 -10.45 -7.11
C GLY A 91 17.08 -10.74 -5.77
N GLU A 92 17.51 -10.04 -4.73
CA GLU A 92 16.95 -10.17 -3.36
C GLU A 92 15.73 -9.26 -3.14
N HIS A 93 15.50 -8.30 -4.04
CA HIS A 93 14.41 -7.35 -3.93
C HIS A 93 13.10 -7.91 -4.51
N LEU A 94 12.01 -7.72 -3.78
CA LEU A 94 10.65 -7.96 -4.23
C LEU A 94 9.85 -6.65 -4.21
N THR A 95 9.48 -6.22 -5.41
CA THR A 95 8.62 -5.07 -5.66
C THR A 95 7.19 -5.54 -5.94
N LEU A 96 6.21 -4.86 -5.34
CA LEU A 96 4.79 -5.07 -5.59
C LEU A 96 4.27 -4.03 -6.57
N ARG A 97 3.83 -4.48 -7.75
CA ARG A 97 3.11 -3.66 -8.73
C ARG A 97 1.62 -3.70 -8.41
N VAL A 98 1.11 -2.61 -7.85
CA VAL A 98 -0.27 -2.46 -7.42
C VAL A 98 -1.05 -1.69 -8.49
N SER A 99 -2.03 -2.35 -9.10
CA SER A 99 -2.92 -1.75 -10.09
C SER A 99 -4.30 -1.49 -9.48
N TRP A 100 -4.78 -0.24 -9.54
CA TRP A 100 -6.03 0.19 -8.92
C TRP A 100 -6.72 1.30 -9.74
N LYS A 101 -8.00 1.54 -9.47
CA LYS A 101 -8.78 2.64 -10.06
C LYS A 101 -9.36 3.52 -8.96
N GLY A 102 -9.28 4.83 -9.12
CA GLY A 102 -9.92 5.78 -8.21
C GLY A 102 -11.36 6.07 -8.65
N SER A 103 -11.95 7.12 -8.09
CA SER A 103 -13.30 7.60 -8.46
C SER A 103 -13.41 8.05 -9.92
N ASP A 104 -12.29 8.36 -10.57
CA ASP A 104 -12.22 8.75 -11.97
C ASP A 104 -12.22 7.57 -12.95
N GLY A 105 -12.18 6.33 -12.44
CA GLY A 105 -12.22 5.10 -13.24
C GLY A 105 -10.94 4.80 -14.04
N GLN A 106 -9.93 5.68 -14.02
CA GLN A 106 -8.70 5.48 -14.77
C GLN A 106 -7.79 4.46 -14.06
N PRO A 107 -7.28 3.44 -14.79
CA PRO A 107 -6.35 2.48 -14.22
C PRO A 107 -5.01 3.14 -13.92
N ARG A 108 -4.51 2.92 -12.71
CA ARG A 108 -3.18 3.33 -12.26
C ARG A 108 -2.40 2.10 -11.88
N THR A 109 -1.12 2.07 -12.19
CA THR A 109 -0.20 1.04 -11.71
C THR A 109 0.98 1.74 -11.07
N GLN A 110 1.26 1.39 -9.81
CA GLN A 110 2.33 1.98 -9.03
C GLN A 110 3.12 0.88 -8.33
N GLU A 111 4.39 1.17 -8.08
CA GLU A 111 5.33 0.19 -7.55
C GLU A 111 5.67 0.49 -6.09
N LEU A 112 5.64 -0.55 -5.26
CA LEU A 112 6.06 -0.50 -3.87
C LEU A 112 7.18 -1.51 -3.66
N LEU A 113 8.40 -1.02 -3.41
CA LEU A 113 9.49 -1.87 -2.93
C LEU A 113 9.12 -2.38 -1.53
N TRP A 114 8.92 -3.70 -1.41
CA TRP A 114 8.58 -4.34 -0.14
C TRP A 114 9.83 -4.77 0.61
N ARG A 115 10.71 -5.53 -0.04
CA ARG A 115 12.06 -5.88 0.44
C ARG A 115 13.04 -5.78 -0.71
#